data_AF-F3CCE8-F1
#
_entry.id   AF-F3CCE8-F1
#
_cell.length_a   1.000
_cell.length_b   1.000
_cell.length_c   1.000
_cell.angle_alpha   90.00
_cell.angle_beta   90.00
_cell.angle_gamma   90.00
#
_symmetry.space_group_name_H-M   'P 1'
#
loop_
_entity.id
_entity.type
_entity.pdbx_description
1 polymer ?
#
loop_
_entity_poly.entity_id
_entity_poly.type
_entity_poly.pdbx_seq_one_letter_code
_entity_poly.pdbx_strand_id
1 'polypeptide(L)'
;DREGGGPPQLRTDLLLLHQLAMAVFNDGSRSQVAGLFEFAVDLEDQVLGLMTSLEQVQETLSKLTALYPESLSYEDGDVSES
;
A
#
# COMPACT_ATOMS: atom_id res chain seq x y z
N ASP A 1 11.97 -15.55 5.86
CA ASP A 1 11.31 -15.12 4.62
C ASP A 1 9.80 -15.11 4.74
N ARG A 2 9.21 -13.91 4.82
CA ARG A 2 7.82 -13.68 4.40
C ARG A 2 7.88 -13.04 3.01
N GLU A 3 8.33 -13.81 2.02
CA GLU A 3 8.18 -13.45 0.61
C GLU A 3 6.69 -13.58 0.24
N GLY A 4 5.92 -12.53 0.48
CA GLY A 4 4.48 -12.57 0.23
C GLY A 4 3.71 -11.32 0.62
N GLY A 5 4.32 -10.14 0.67
CA GLY A 5 3.65 -8.89 1.04
C GLY A 5 2.78 -8.28 -0.05
N GLY A 6 2.02 -9.07 -0.81
CA GLY A 6 1.11 -8.51 -1.83
C GLY A 6 -0.08 -7.79 -1.18
N PRO A 7 -0.79 -6.89 -1.92
CA PRO A 7 -2.01 -6.25 -1.43
C PRO A 7 -3.06 -7.22 -0.85
N PRO A 8 -3.25 -8.44 -1.37
CA PRO A 8 -4.14 -9.44 -0.76
C PRO A 8 -3.66 -9.95 0.62
N GLN A 9 -2.35 -10.06 0.84
CA GLN A 9 -1.80 -10.45 2.13
C GLN A 9 -1.93 -9.33 3.16
N LEU A 10 -1.65 -8.06 2.79
CA LEU A 10 -1.85 -6.92 3.68
C LEU A 10 -3.28 -6.84 4.21
N ARG A 11 -4.28 -7.08 3.35
CA ARG A 11 -5.69 -7.17 3.79
C ARG A 11 -5.91 -8.28 4.82
N THR A 12 -5.32 -9.45 4.58
CA THR A 12 -5.44 -10.61 5.48
C THR A 12 -4.80 -10.33 6.83
N ASP A 13 -3.61 -9.73 6.81
CA ASP A 13 -2.85 -9.41 8.01
C ASP A 13 -3.55 -8.32 8.84
N LEU A 14 -4.14 -7.30 8.21
CA LEU A 14 -4.96 -6.30 8.91
C LEU A 14 -6.19 -6.93 9.59
N LEU A 15 -6.85 -7.90 8.94
CA LEU A 15 -7.96 -8.63 9.54
C LEU A 15 -7.51 -9.47 10.74
N LEU A 16 -6.35 -10.12 10.64
CA LEU A 16 -5.77 -10.88 11.75
C LEU A 16 -5.40 -9.98 12.93
N LEU A 17 -4.77 -8.83 12.66
CA LEU A 17 -4.46 -7.82 13.69
C LEU A 17 -5.73 -7.36 14.41
N HIS A 18 -6.80 -7.11 13.65
CA HIS A 18 -8.09 -6.74 14.22
C HIS A 18 -8.67 -7.84 15.12
N GLN A 19 -8.61 -9.10 14.70
CA GLN A 19 -9.09 -10.23 15.51
C GLN A 19 -8.31 -10.37 16.81
N LEU A 20 -6.98 -10.24 16.77
CA LEU A 20 -6.13 -10.24 17.96
C LEU A 20 -6.48 -9.08 18.90
N ALA A 21 -6.72 -7.89 18.36
CA ALA A 21 -7.14 -6.74 19.16
C ALA A 21 -8.49 -7.00 19.84
N MET A 22 -9.48 -7.55 19.13
CA MET A 22 -10.77 -7.91 19.74
C MET A 22 -10.60 -8.94 20.87
N ALA A 23 -9.79 -9.99 20.67
CA ALA A 23 -9.56 -11.00 21.71
C ALA A 23 -8.86 -10.42 22.96
N VAL A 24 -7.92 -9.48 22.78
CA VAL A 24 -7.19 -8.85 23.89
C VAL A 24 -8.06 -7.84 24.62
N PHE A 25 -8.72 -6.92 23.89
CA PHE A 25 -9.42 -5.79 24.48
C PHE A 25 -10.84 -6.11 24.92
N ASN A 26 -11.55 -6.99 24.20
CA ASN A 26 -12.94 -7.32 24.51
C ASN A 26 -13.05 -8.59 25.34
N ASP A 27 -12.27 -9.63 25.01
CA ASP A 27 -12.36 -10.93 25.68
C ASP A 27 -11.33 -11.09 26.81
N GLY A 28 -10.50 -10.06 27.04
CA GLY A 28 -9.54 -10.01 28.13
C GLY A 28 -8.43 -11.06 28.04
N SER A 29 -8.13 -11.58 26.85
CA SER A 29 -7.09 -12.60 26.64
C SER A 29 -5.68 -12.02 26.81
N ARG A 30 -5.25 -11.84 28.06
CA ARG A 30 -3.94 -11.26 28.42
C ARG A 30 -2.75 -12.06 27.87
N SER A 31 -2.91 -13.35 27.62
CA SER A 31 -1.88 -14.20 27.01
C SER A 31 -1.57 -13.82 25.55
N GLN A 32 -2.48 -13.14 24.86
CA GLN A 32 -2.31 -12.74 23.46
C GLN A 32 -1.74 -11.33 23.30
N VAL A 33 -1.59 -10.56 24.38
CA VAL A 33 -1.13 -9.16 24.34
C VAL A 33 0.24 -9.04 23.67
N ALA A 34 1.21 -9.88 24.06
CA ALA A 34 2.54 -9.83 23.48
C ALA A 34 2.52 -10.12 21.96
N GLY A 35 1.77 -11.15 21.55
CA GLY A 35 1.62 -11.51 20.14
C GLY A 35 0.89 -10.44 19.32
N LEU A 36 -0.07 -9.72 19.90
CA LEU A 36 -0.73 -8.58 19.25
C LEU A 36 0.29 -7.47 18.91
N PHE A 37 1.15 -7.10 19.86
CA PHE A 37 2.13 -6.03 19.66
C PHE A 37 3.26 -6.45 18.72
N GLU A 38 3.81 -7.66 18.84
CA GLU A 38 4.80 -8.17 17.87
C GLU A 38 4.22 -8.18 16.46
N PHE A 39 3.00 -8.69 16.30
CA PHE A 39 2.35 -8.74 14.99
C PHE A 39 2.08 -7.34 14.40
N ALA A 40 1.73 -6.37 15.25
CA ALA A 40 1.56 -4.98 14.82
C ALA A 40 2.87 -4.36 14.31
N VAL A 41 4.00 -4.62 14.98
CA VAL A 41 5.33 -4.13 14.58
C VAL A 41 5.78 -4.78 13.26
N ASP A 42 5.63 -6.10 13.13
CA ASP A 42 5.92 -6.82 11.88
C ASP A 42 5.11 -6.24 10.70
N LEU A 43 3.83 -5.95 10.93
CA LEU A 43 2.94 -5.39 9.92
C LEU A 43 3.31 -3.95 9.55
N GLU A 44 3.73 -3.14 10.52
CA GLU A 44 4.23 -1.78 10.28
C GLU A 44 5.46 -1.77 9.37
N ASP A 45 6.44 -2.65 9.65
CA ASP A 45 7.65 -2.78 8.83
C ASP A 45 7.32 -3.25 7.39
N GLN A 46 6.38 -4.19 7.25
CA GLN A 46 5.90 -4.63 5.94
C GLN A 46 5.24 -3.49 5.15
N VAL A 47 4.38 -2.70 5.81
CA VAL A 47 3.71 -1.55 5.17
C VAL A 47 4.73 -0.50 4.76
N LEU A 48 5.72 -0.22 5.59
CA LEU A 48 6.80 0.73 5.26
C LEU A 48 7.56 0.28 4.00
N GLY A 49 7.94 -1.00 3.92
CA GLY A 49 8.59 -1.56 2.73
C GLY A 49 7.74 -1.45 1.46
N LEU A 50 6.43 -1.64 1.58
CA LEU A 50 5.49 -1.46 0.47
C LEU A 50 5.39 -0.01 0.02
N MET A 51 5.33 0.94 0.95
CA MET A 51 5.31 2.37 0.63
C MET A 51 6.57 2.78 -0.14
N THR A 52 7.75 2.38 0.34
CA THR A 52 9.02 2.66 -0.36
C THR A 52 9.05 2.05 -1.75
N SER A 53 8.52 0.84 -1.92
CA SER A 53 8.44 0.20 -3.25
C SER A 53 7.49 0.94 -4.19
N LEU A 54 6.33 1.37 -3.68
CA LEU A 54 5.35 2.14 -4.45
C LEU A 54 5.88 3.52 -4.85
N GLU A 55 6.66 4.18 -3.99
CA GLU A 55 7.34 5.44 -4.32
C GLU A 55 8.29 5.28 -5.51
N GLN A 56 9.10 4.22 -5.54
CA GLN A 56 10.01 3.93 -6.65
C GLN A 56 9.26 3.65 -7.96
N VAL A 57 8.15 2.91 -7.89
CA VAL A 57 7.27 2.66 -9.04
C VAL A 57 6.68 3.98 -9.54
N GLN A 58 6.15 4.81 -8.63
CA GLN A 58 5.60 6.12 -8.97
C GLN A 58 6.65 7.03 -9.63
N GLU A 59 7.87 7.09 -9.10
CA GLU A 59 8.95 7.88 -9.68
C GLU A 59 9.28 7.43 -11.10
N THR A 60 9.34 6.12 -11.33
CA THR A 60 9.59 5.54 -12.65
C THR A 60 8.47 5.89 -13.64
N LEU A 61 7.21 5.73 -13.22
CA LEU A 61 6.06 6.11 -14.03
C LEU A 61 6.04 7.60 -14.34
N SER A 62 6.35 8.45 -13.36
CA SER A 62 6.45 9.90 -13.53
C SER A 62 7.49 10.27 -14.60
N LYS A 63 8.70 9.71 -14.50
CA LYS A 63 9.76 9.88 -15.52
C LYS A 63 9.28 9.45 -16.89
N LEU A 64 8.61 8.30 -16.99
CA LEU A 64 8.09 7.79 -18.27
C LEU A 64 7.02 8.72 -18.85
N THR A 65 6.08 9.20 -18.02
CA THR A 65 5.03 10.13 -18.47
C THR A 65 5.59 11.48 -18.88
N ALA A 66 6.69 11.94 -18.28
CA ALA A 66 7.36 13.18 -18.68
C ALA A 66 8.07 13.08 -20.05
N LEU A 67 8.32 11.86 -20.54
CA LEU A 67 8.84 11.65 -21.90
C LEU A 67 7.75 11.73 -22.98
N TYR A 68 6.49 11.98 -22.59
CA TYR A 68 5.39 12.09 -23.55
C TYR A 68 5.69 13.23 -24.54
N PRO A 69 5.80 12.93 -25.86
CA PRO A 69 6.14 13.96 -26.84
C PRO A 69 5.01 14.96 -27.01
N GLU A 70 5.33 16.25 -26.98
CA GLU A 70 4.37 17.33 -27.28
C GLU A 70 3.79 17.22 -28.69
N SER A 71 4.48 16.57 -29.64
CA SER A 71 3.94 16.32 -30.98
C SER A 71 2.78 15.30 -31.00
N LEU A 72 2.53 14.62 -29.89
CA LEU A 72 1.43 13.68 -29.69
C LEU A 72 0.42 14.21 -28.65
N SER A 73 0.65 15.37 -28.04
CA SER A 73 -0.40 16.04 -27.31
C SER A 73 -1.42 16.48 -28.37
N TYR A 74 -2.63 15.94 -28.30
CA TYR A 74 -3.72 16.48 -29.10
C TYR A 74 -3.91 17.91 -28.58
N GLU A 75 -3.29 18.89 -29.27
CA GLU A 75 -3.81 20.24 -29.26
C GLU A 75 -5.28 20.06 -29.63
N ASP A 76 -6.15 20.31 -28.64
CA ASP A 76 -7.59 20.43 -28.81
C ASP A 76 -7.80 21.31 -30.02
N GLY A 77 -8.12 20.64 -31.14
CA GLY A 77 -8.08 21.24 -32.44
C GLY A 77 -8.99 22.44 -32.44
N ASP A 78 -8.42 23.57 -32.84
CA ASP A 78 -9.12 24.73 -33.37
C ASP A 78 -10.42 24.31 -34.08
N VAL A 79 -11.54 24.32 -33.34
CA VAL A 79 -12.88 24.44 -33.92
C VAL A 79 -13.14 25.94 -34.05
N SER A 80 -12.36 26.56 -34.93
CA SER A 80 -12.83 27.72 -35.68
C SER A 80 -13.94 27.24 -36.61
N GLU A 81 -15.16 27.10 -36.09
CA GLU A 81 -16.36 27.09 -36.94
C GLU A 81 -16.61 28.51 -37.47
N SER A 82 -16.84 28.55 -38.78
CA SER A 82 -16.84 29.72 -39.68
C SER A 82 -18.02 30.67 -39.52
#